data_AF-A0A1J5GW60-F1
#
_entry.id   AF-A0A1J5GW60-F1
#
_cell.length_a   1.000
_cell.length_b   1.000
_cell.length_c   1.000
_cell.angle_alpha   90.00
_cell.angle_beta   90.00
_cell.angle_gamma   90.00
#
_symmetry.space_group_name_H-M   'P 1'
#
loop_
_entity.id
_entity.type
_entity.pdbx_description
1 polymer ?
#
loop_
_entity_poly.entity_id
_entity_poly.type
_entity_poly.pdbx_seq_one_letter_code
_entity_poly.pdbx_strand_id
1 'polypeptide(L)'
;MTDTQASYVITCGDEGVQINEGTRLSFAGAGLELPGFSKAVVALKKTFGSKISIAASQENDWVKTKLKLADFEQADASMQQQVEALADREKLDFIGFIPFTDPKKLGEGIKGHMVRPKGVHIANKICFTLGGGENIFNLGCFQISADWLHAASPKVAEEVIMPQIEYYRALSKRELPLFYDLNGSLGEKIAQKNLQILEKIGLKPIALPGR
;
A
#
# COMPACT_ATOMS: atom_id res chain seq x y z
N MET A 1 1.30 -12.70 -28.69
CA MET A 1 0.39 -12.13 -27.67
C MET A 1 1.29 -11.51 -26.62
N THR A 2 1.39 -10.19 -26.61
CA THR A 2 2.22 -9.47 -25.63
C THR A 2 1.53 -9.60 -24.29
N ASP A 3 2.13 -10.39 -23.40
CA ASP A 3 1.75 -10.51 -22.00
C ASP A 3 1.72 -9.09 -21.42
N THR A 4 0.52 -8.53 -21.23
CA THR A 4 0.34 -7.26 -20.52
C THR A 4 0.70 -7.53 -19.07
N GLN A 5 1.99 -7.43 -18.77
CA GLN A 5 2.51 -7.49 -17.41
C GLN A 5 1.70 -6.49 -16.57
N ALA A 6 0.97 -6.99 -15.58
CA ALA A 6 0.15 -6.14 -14.71
C ALA A 6 1.04 -5.04 -14.12
N SER A 7 0.64 -3.79 -14.32
CA SER A 7 1.41 -2.64 -13.85
C SER A 7 1.17 -2.49 -12.34
N TYR A 8 2.22 -2.73 -11.56
CA TYR A 8 2.18 -2.59 -10.10
C TYR A 8 2.45 -1.14 -9.72
N VAL A 9 1.58 -0.59 -8.86
CA VAL A 9 1.70 0.77 -8.35
C VAL A 9 1.71 0.77 -6.83
N ILE A 10 2.76 1.36 -6.24
CA ILE A 10 2.82 1.65 -4.81
C ILE A 10 1.97 2.88 -4.52
N THR A 11 1.08 2.79 -3.54
CA THR A 11 0.24 3.91 -3.08
C THR A 11 0.17 3.95 -1.56
N CYS A 12 -0.45 5.00 -1.01
CA CYS A 12 -0.91 4.96 0.39
C CYS A 12 -1.82 3.75 0.64
N GLY A 13 -1.78 3.15 1.81
CA GLY A 13 -2.71 2.10 2.28
C GLY A 13 -4.06 2.59 2.81
N ASP A 14 -4.39 3.87 2.62
CA ASP A 14 -5.70 4.46 2.97
C ASP A 14 -6.85 3.72 2.27
N GLU A 15 -7.97 3.54 2.97
CA GLU A 15 -9.14 2.78 2.50
C GLU A 15 -9.87 3.43 1.32
N GLY A 16 -9.64 4.71 1.10
CA GLY A 16 -10.22 5.49 0.03
C GLY A 16 -9.44 5.40 -1.28
N VAL A 17 -8.19 4.96 -1.28
CA VAL A 17 -7.42 4.86 -2.53
C VAL A 17 -7.93 3.67 -3.34
N GLN A 18 -8.50 3.95 -4.51
CA GLN A 18 -8.92 2.93 -5.46
C GLN A 18 -8.08 3.02 -6.73
N ILE A 19 -7.51 1.89 -7.15
CA ILE A 19 -6.87 1.71 -8.46
C ILE A 19 -7.83 0.91 -9.34
N ASN A 20 -8.30 1.53 -10.41
CA ASN A 20 -9.25 0.96 -11.37
C ASN A 20 -8.54 0.18 -12.49
N GLU A 21 -7.34 0.63 -12.87
CA GLU A 21 -6.49 -0.01 -13.87
C GLU A 21 -5.08 -0.14 -13.27
N GLY A 22 -4.58 -1.37 -13.18
CA GLY A 22 -3.32 -1.73 -12.49
C GLY A 22 -3.56 -2.53 -11.20
N THR A 23 -2.46 -2.83 -10.51
CA THR A 23 -2.49 -3.59 -9.24
C THR A 23 -1.82 -2.79 -8.14
N ARG A 24 -2.54 -2.57 -7.03
CA ARG A 24 -2.10 -1.70 -5.95
C ARG A 24 -1.23 -2.45 -4.94
N LEU A 25 -0.06 -1.88 -4.66
CA LEU A 25 0.82 -2.25 -3.56
C LEU A 25 0.74 -1.17 -2.46
N SER A 26 0.19 -1.52 -1.30
CA SER A 26 -0.21 -0.55 -0.29
C SER A 26 0.81 -0.41 0.82
N PHE A 27 1.31 0.82 1.03
CA PHE A 27 2.16 1.18 2.17
C PHE A 27 1.67 2.50 2.76
N ALA A 28 1.69 2.67 4.08
CA ALA A 28 1.36 3.95 4.69
C ALA A 28 2.23 5.08 4.09
N GLY A 29 1.60 6.18 3.65
CA GLY A 29 2.30 7.29 2.99
C GLY A 29 2.99 6.94 1.67
N ALA A 30 2.58 5.84 1.00
CA ALA A 30 3.30 5.25 -0.13
C ALA A 30 4.77 4.90 0.20
N GLY A 31 5.09 4.67 1.48
CA GLY A 31 6.43 4.36 1.97
C GLY A 31 7.26 5.56 2.43
N LEU A 32 6.78 6.79 2.25
CA LEU A 32 7.47 7.98 2.76
C LEU A 32 7.52 7.93 4.30
N GLU A 33 8.68 8.19 4.91
CA GLU A 33 8.89 8.10 6.36
C GLU A 33 8.53 6.74 6.99
N LEU A 34 8.41 5.67 6.19
CA LEU A 34 8.17 4.31 6.66
C LEU A 34 9.49 3.58 6.91
N PRO A 35 9.79 3.15 8.16
CA PRO A 35 11.01 2.42 8.46
C PRO A 35 11.15 1.16 7.60
N GLY A 36 12.36 0.88 7.15
CA GLY A 36 12.66 -0.30 6.33
C GLY A 36 12.12 -0.28 4.89
N PHE A 37 11.42 0.78 4.45
CA PHE A 37 10.77 0.80 3.13
C PHE A 37 11.71 0.53 1.95
N SER A 38 12.92 1.10 1.91
CA SER A 38 13.90 0.81 0.84
C SER A 38 14.25 -0.68 0.75
N LYS A 39 14.30 -1.38 1.90
CA LYS A 39 14.53 -2.84 1.94
C LYS A 39 13.31 -3.61 1.43
N ALA A 40 12.10 -3.12 1.73
CA ALA A 40 10.86 -3.65 1.16
C ALA A 40 10.81 -3.46 -0.35
N VAL A 41 11.26 -2.32 -0.89
CA VAL A 41 11.36 -2.08 -2.35
C VAL A 41 12.30 -3.09 -3.01
N VAL A 42 13.44 -3.39 -2.40
CA VAL A 42 14.33 -4.45 -2.92
C VAL A 42 13.64 -5.82 -2.96
N ALA A 43 12.86 -6.16 -1.93
CA ALA A 43 12.10 -7.42 -1.89
C ALA A 43 10.93 -7.44 -2.89
N LEU A 44 10.23 -6.32 -3.05
CA LEU A 44 9.21 -6.12 -4.06
C LEU A 44 9.77 -6.32 -5.47
N LYS A 45 10.92 -5.71 -5.77
CA LYS A 45 11.57 -5.85 -7.09
C LYS A 45 12.03 -7.28 -7.38
N LYS A 46 12.43 -8.04 -6.36
CA LYS A 46 12.70 -9.49 -6.48
C LYS A 46 11.43 -10.30 -6.76
N THR A 47 10.30 -9.85 -6.24
CA THR A 47 9.02 -10.55 -6.31
C THR A 47 8.29 -10.27 -7.63
N PHE A 48 8.22 -9.00 -8.04
CA PHE A 48 7.38 -8.52 -9.15
C PHE A 48 8.18 -8.02 -10.37
N GLY A 49 9.51 -7.97 -10.26
CA GLY A 49 10.39 -7.38 -11.27
C GLY A 49 10.69 -5.91 -11.01
N SER A 50 11.54 -5.31 -11.86
CA SER A 50 12.05 -3.95 -11.64
C SER A 50 11.07 -2.82 -11.96
N LYS A 51 10.05 -3.11 -12.78
CA LYS A 51 9.03 -2.14 -13.20
C LYS A 51 7.93 -2.05 -12.16
N ILE A 52 8.13 -1.18 -11.18
CA ILE A 52 7.15 -0.87 -10.14
C ILE A 52 7.03 0.65 -10.10
N SER A 53 5.80 1.11 -10.28
CA SER A 53 5.44 2.52 -10.23
C SER A 53 5.06 2.94 -8.81
N ILE A 54 5.02 4.25 -8.55
CA ILE A 54 4.57 4.83 -7.29
C ILE A 54 3.72 6.07 -7.55
N ALA A 55 2.63 6.21 -6.79
CA ALA A 55 1.73 7.34 -6.89
C ALA A 55 1.50 7.99 -5.52
N ALA A 56 1.43 9.32 -5.54
CA ALA A 56 0.99 10.13 -4.43
C ALA A 56 -0.55 10.12 -4.34
N SER A 57 -1.12 10.36 -3.14
CA SER A 57 -2.57 10.41 -2.94
C SER A 57 -2.99 11.62 -2.13
N GLN A 58 -4.16 12.14 -2.44
CA GLN A 58 -4.76 13.27 -1.74
C GLN A 58 -5.21 12.91 -0.31
N GLU A 59 -5.23 13.90 0.58
CA GLU A 59 -5.58 13.78 2.01
C GLU A 59 -4.82 12.64 2.71
N ASN A 60 -3.50 12.63 2.55
CA ASN A 60 -2.66 11.61 3.17
C ASN A 60 -2.37 11.93 4.64
N ASP A 61 -3.13 11.32 5.56
CA ASP A 61 -2.94 11.53 7.01
C ASP A 61 -1.58 11.08 7.53
N TRP A 62 -0.94 10.08 6.91
CA TRP A 62 0.37 9.62 7.34
C TRP A 62 1.41 10.72 7.12
N VAL A 63 1.45 11.28 5.91
CA VAL A 63 2.38 12.37 5.57
C VAL A 63 2.10 13.62 6.40
N LYS A 64 0.83 14.00 6.54
CA LYS A 64 0.45 15.13 7.40
C LYS A 64 0.97 14.96 8.83
N THR A 65 0.83 13.75 9.38
CA THR A 65 1.27 13.43 10.75
C THR A 65 2.80 13.39 10.87
N LYS A 66 3.49 12.67 9.98
CA LYS A 66 4.95 12.49 10.06
C LYS A 66 5.72 13.78 9.85
N LEU A 67 5.23 14.62 8.93
CA LEU A 67 5.83 15.91 8.63
C LEU A 67 5.26 17.07 9.47
N LYS A 68 4.31 16.78 10.39
CA LYS A 68 3.68 17.77 11.29
C LYS A 68 3.09 18.97 10.54
N LEU A 69 2.39 18.70 9.44
CA LEU A 69 1.80 19.71 8.56
C LEU A 69 0.47 20.19 9.12
N ALA A 70 0.16 21.48 8.93
CA ALA A 70 -1.00 22.12 9.55
C ALA A 70 -2.33 21.61 8.96
N ASP A 71 -2.38 21.51 7.64
CA ASP A 71 -3.58 21.22 6.86
C ASP A 71 -3.30 20.21 5.73
N PHE A 72 -4.34 19.84 5.00
CA PHE A 72 -4.22 18.90 3.90
C PHE A 72 -3.68 19.52 2.61
N GLU A 73 -3.72 20.84 2.43
CA GLU A 73 -3.10 21.49 1.27
C GLU A 73 -1.57 21.35 1.33
N GLN A 74 -1.00 21.58 2.51
CA GLN A 74 0.42 21.34 2.78
C GLN A 74 0.76 19.86 2.65
N ALA A 75 -0.11 18.97 3.13
CA ALA A 75 0.08 17.52 3.03
C ALA A 75 0.07 17.05 1.58
N ASP A 76 -0.86 17.53 0.76
CA ASP A 76 -0.99 17.18 -0.66
C ASP A 76 0.21 17.67 -1.48
N ALA A 77 0.68 18.90 -1.21
CA ALA A 77 1.89 19.44 -1.83
C ALA A 77 3.13 18.63 -1.44
N SER A 78 3.28 18.35 -0.14
CA SER A 78 4.41 17.57 0.38
C SER A 78 4.37 16.13 -0.12
N MET A 79 3.20 15.50 -0.19
CA MET A 79 3.03 14.13 -0.67
C MET A 79 3.53 14.02 -2.12
N GLN A 80 3.15 14.94 -3.01
CA GLN A 80 3.62 14.90 -4.40
C GLN A 80 5.14 15.03 -4.49
N GLN A 81 5.71 16.07 -3.88
CA GLN A 81 7.14 16.34 -3.99
C GLN A 81 8.00 15.26 -3.32
N GLN A 82 7.64 14.83 -2.11
CA GLN A 82 8.45 13.89 -1.34
C GLN A 82 8.32 12.46 -1.84
N VAL A 83 7.16 12.07 -2.38
CA VAL A 83 6.99 10.75 -3.00
C VAL A 83 7.70 10.68 -4.35
N GLU A 84 7.71 11.75 -5.14
CA GLU A 84 8.52 11.83 -6.36
C GLU A 84 10.02 11.70 -6.04
N ALA A 85 10.52 12.45 -5.05
CA ALA A 85 11.91 12.32 -4.60
C ALA A 85 12.24 10.92 -4.04
N LEU A 86 11.29 10.29 -3.35
CA LEU A 86 11.41 8.90 -2.92
C LEU A 86 11.47 7.95 -4.11
N ALA A 87 10.66 8.17 -5.14
CA ALA A 87 10.65 7.38 -6.36
C ALA A 87 12.03 7.40 -7.02
N ASP A 88 12.62 8.58 -7.19
CA ASP A 88 13.97 8.75 -7.74
C ASP A 88 15.02 7.98 -6.93
N ARG A 89 14.97 8.12 -5.61
CA ARG A 89 15.91 7.44 -4.70
C ARG A 89 15.83 5.92 -4.80
N GLU A 90 14.61 5.39 -4.86
CA GLU A 90 14.35 3.95 -4.90
C GLU A 90 14.32 3.38 -6.32
N LYS A 91 14.51 4.21 -7.35
CA LYS A 91 14.43 3.88 -8.78
C LYS A 91 13.06 3.27 -9.13
N LEU A 92 12.00 3.95 -8.73
CA LEU A 92 10.61 3.65 -9.06
C LEU A 92 10.10 4.71 -10.04
N ASP A 93 9.11 4.37 -10.84
CA ASP A 93 8.52 5.32 -11.77
C ASP A 93 7.41 6.12 -11.05
N PHE A 94 7.60 7.43 -10.87
CA PHE A 94 6.55 8.29 -10.32
C PHE A 94 5.49 8.58 -11.39
N ILE A 95 4.25 8.17 -11.13
CA ILE A 95 3.18 8.24 -12.15
C ILE A 95 2.12 9.31 -11.87
N GLY A 96 2.24 10.05 -10.77
CA GLY A 96 1.41 11.21 -10.47
C GLY A 96 0.61 11.10 -9.17
N PHE A 97 -0.53 11.79 -9.15
CA PHE A 97 -1.31 12.08 -7.94
C PHE A 97 -2.76 11.62 -8.05
N ILE A 98 -3.22 10.85 -7.06
CA ILE A 98 -4.56 10.28 -6.94
C ILE A 98 -5.50 11.28 -6.24
N PRO A 99 -6.50 11.86 -6.94
CA PRO A 99 -7.36 12.92 -6.42
C PRO A 99 -8.70 12.43 -5.84
N PHE A 100 -9.38 13.28 -5.05
CA PHE A 100 -10.81 13.14 -4.71
C PHE A 100 -11.71 13.66 -5.83
N THR A 101 -11.68 13.00 -6.98
CA THR A 101 -12.54 13.30 -8.14
C THR A 101 -12.90 12.00 -8.86
N ASP A 102 -13.52 12.11 -10.05
CA ASP A 102 -13.61 10.99 -10.98
C ASP A 102 -12.23 10.36 -11.24
N PRO A 103 -12.16 9.04 -11.52
CA PRO A 103 -10.90 8.35 -11.63
C PRO A 103 -10.05 8.89 -12.77
N LYS A 104 -8.83 9.31 -12.40
CA LYS A 104 -7.89 10.01 -13.27
C LYS A 104 -6.88 9.02 -13.86
N LYS A 105 -6.58 9.18 -15.15
CA LYS A 105 -5.44 8.49 -15.77
C LYS A 105 -4.14 9.11 -15.26
N LEU A 106 -3.29 8.26 -14.68
CA LEU A 106 -1.94 8.57 -14.25
C LEU A 106 -0.97 8.22 -15.39
N GLY A 107 0.32 8.07 -15.08
CA GLY A 107 1.30 7.44 -15.95
C GLY A 107 1.06 5.95 -16.17
N GLU A 108 1.68 5.39 -17.22
CA GLU A 108 1.76 3.94 -17.48
C GLU A 108 0.42 3.19 -17.62
N GLY A 109 -0.65 3.90 -17.99
CA GLY A 109 -1.97 3.29 -18.11
C GLY A 109 -2.63 2.95 -16.77
N ILE A 110 -2.08 3.42 -15.65
CA ILE A 110 -2.70 3.31 -14.34
C ILE A 110 -3.84 4.33 -14.23
N LYS A 111 -4.94 3.94 -13.59
CA LYS A 111 -6.09 4.82 -13.32
C LYS A 111 -6.53 4.67 -11.87
N GLY A 112 -6.79 5.78 -11.18
CA GLY A 112 -7.26 5.73 -9.79
C GLY A 112 -7.84 7.05 -9.28
N HIS A 113 -8.46 6.97 -8.10
CA HIS A 113 -9.00 8.10 -7.33
C HIS A 113 -9.21 7.75 -5.86
N MET A 114 -9.54 8.76 -5.07
CA MET A 114 -10.02 8.64 -3.70
C MET A 114 -11.56 8.52 -3.70
N VAL A 115 -12.10 7.50 -3.03
CA VAL A 115 -13.55 7.20 -3.03
C VAL A 115 -14.24 7.28 -1.68
N ARG A 116 -13.51 7.56 -0.60
CA ARG A 116 -14.13 7.85 0.70
C ARG A 116 -14.61 9.31 0.76
N PRO A 117 -15.50 9.68 1.70
CA PRO A 117 -15.77 11.09 1.97
C PRO A 117 -14.50 11.81 2.47
N LYS A 118 -14.32 13.06 2.03
CA LYS A 118 -13.20 13.91 2.48
C LYS A 118 -13.21 14.08 4.00
N GLY A 119 -12.03 14.00 4.61
CA GLY A 119 -11.85 14.18 6.06
C GLY A 119 -12.48 13.10 6.96
N VAL A 120 -13.01 12.00 6.39
CA VAL A 120 -13.64 10.93 7.16
C VAL A 120 -12.98 9.60 6.84
N HIS A 121 -12.48 8.92 7.89
CA HIS A 121 -12.07 7.53 7.78
C HIS A 121 -13.21 6.59 8.18
N ILE A 122 -13.44 5.56 7.37
CA ILE A 122 -14.46 4.54 7.59
C ILE A 122 -13.87 3.13 7.74
N ALA A 123 -12.54 3.01 7.67
CA ALA A 123 -11.84 1.74 7.84
C ALA A 123 -12.20 1.04 9.16
N ASN A 124 -12.65 -0.21 9.07
CA ASN A 124 -13.03 -1.03 10.22
C ASN A 124 -12.15 -2.27 10.39
N LYS A 125 -11.12 -2.41 9.56
CA LYS A 125 -10.17 -3.52 9.55
C LYS A 125 -8.88 -3.11 8.84
N ILE A 126 -7.84 -3.91 9.05
CA ILE A 126 -6.61 -3.89 8.26
C ILE A 126 -6.58 -5.20 7.46
N CYS A 127 -6.32 -5.12 6.15
CA CYS A 127 -6.14 -6.31 5.31
C CYS A 127 -4.72 -6.33 4.75
N PHE A 128 -4.13 -7.52 4.78
CA PHE A 128 -2.87 -7.81 4.13
C PHE A 128 -3.13 -8.39 2.73
N THR A 129 -2.47 -7.87 1.71
CA THR A 129 -2.36 -8.58 0.43
C THR A 129 -1.16 -9.51 0.50
N LEU A 130 -1.36 -10.79 0.17
CA LEU A 130 -0.31 -11.80 0.20
C LEU A 130 -0.06 -12.46 -1.14
N GLY A 131 -1.04 -12.41 -2.05
CA GLY A 131 -1.01 -13.10 -3.34
C GLY A 131 -0.57 -12.27 -4.53
N GLY A 132 -0.28 -10.97 -4.36
CA GLY A 132 0.14 -10.12 -5.47
C GLY A 132 -0.59 -8.78 -5.57
N GLY A 133 -0.79 -8.09 -4.44
CA GLY A 133 -1.42 -6.77 -4.38
C GLY A 133 -2.95 -6.79 -4.37
N GLU A 134 -3.55 -5.62 -4.22
CA GLU A 134 -5.01 -5.46 -4.24
C GLU A 134 -5.48 -5.39 -5.70
N ASN A 135 -6.23 -6.42 -6.12
CA ASN A 135 -6.83 -6.49 -7.45
C ASN A 135 -8.33 -6.14 -7.45
N ILE A 136 -8.98 -6.26 -6.29
CA ILE A 136 -10.38 -5.90 -6.10
C ILE A 136 -10.43 -4.92 -4.94
N PHE A 137 -10.90 -3.71 -5.22
CA PHE A 137 -11.04 -2.67 -4.23
C PHE A 137 -11.92 -3.11 -3.05
N ASN A 138 -11.51 -2.78 -1.81
CA ASN A 138 -12.25 -3.09 -0.59
C ASN A 138 -12.39 -1.84 0.30
N LEU A 139 -13.48 -1.10 0.12
CA LEU A 139 -13.77 0.08 0.95
C LEU A 139 -13.90 -0.31 2.43
N GLY A 140 -13.47 0.59 3.31
CA GLY A 140 -13.50 0.37 4.75
C GLY A 140 -12.39 -0.59 5.21
N CYS A 141 -11.31 -0.68 4.46
CA CYS A 141 -10.13 -1.47 4.79
C CYS A 141 -8.85 -0.65 4.61
N PHE A 142 -8.07 -0.49 5.67
CA PHE A 142 -6.68 -0.09 5.48
C PHE A 142 -5.92 -1.27 4.86
N GLN A 143 -5.20 -1.03 3.77
CA GLN A 143 -4.47 -2.06 3.04
C GLN A 143 -2.98 -2.00 3.38
N ILE A 144 -2.36 -3.15 3.60
CA ILE A 144 -0.92 -3.31 3.77
C ILE A 144 -0.43 -4.42 2.85
N SER A 145 0.45 -4.11 1.91
CA SER A 145 1.03 -5.14 1.05
C SER A 145 2.12 -5.92 1.78
N ALA A 146 1.91 -7.23 1.86
CA ALA A 146 2.79 -8.22 2.46
C ALA A 146 3.19 -9.32 1.46
N ASP A 147 2.95 -9.08 0.16
CA ASP A 147 3.19 -10.02 -0.93
C ASP A 147 4.69 -10.30 -1.18
N TRP A 148 5.57 -9.47 -0.60
CA TRP A 148 7.02 -9.49 -0.76
C TRP A 148 7.76 -10.17 0.40
N LEU A 149 7.06 -10.55 1.47
CA LEU A 149 7.69 -11.00 2.71
C LEU A 149 8.60 -12.21 2.52
N HIS A 150 8.24 -13.14 1.65
CA HIS A 150 9.06 -14.32 1.31
C HIS A 150 10.45 -13.96 0.75
N ALA A 151 10.64 -12.75 0.23
CA ALA A 151 11.89 -12.24 -0.34
C ALA A 151 12.66 -11.34 0.65
N ALA A 152 12.19 -11.20 1.89
CA ALA A 152 12.78 -10.38 2.94
C ALA A 152 13.13 -11.19 4.19
N SER A 153 13.95 -10.60 5.06
CA SER A 153 14.23 -11.20 6.38
C SER A 153 13.09 -10.89 7.37
N PRO A 154 12.86 -11.73 8.39
CA PRO A 154 11.84 -11.48 9.41
C PRO A 154 11.97 -10.11 10.10
N LYS A 155 13.22 -9.66 10.33
CA LYS A 155 13.48 -8.33 10.91
C LYS A 155 12.94 -7.20 10.03
N VAL A 156 13.11 -7.30 8.70
CA VAL A 156 12.59 -6.30 7.77
C VAL A 156 11.07 -6.37 7.70
N ALA A 157 10.50 -7.58 7.74
CA ALA A 157 9.06 -7.76 7.79
C ALA A 157 8.45 -7.02 8.99
N GLU A 158 8.98 -7.24 10.18
CA GLU A 158 8.53 -6.59 11.41
C GLU A 158 8.73 -5.07 11.38
N GLU A 159 9.93 -4.61 10.97
CA GLU A 159 10.30 -3.18 10.86
C GLU A 159 9.34 -2.40 9.94
N VAL A 160 8.81 -3.03 8.90
CA VAL A 160 7.93 -2.39 7.91
C VAL A 160 6.45 -2.56 8.25
N ILE A 161 6.04 -3.74 8.71
CA ILE A 161 4.61 -4.07 8.92
C ILE A 161 4.08 -3.45 10.21
N MET A 162 4.81 -3.55 11.32
CA MET A 162 4.30 -3.15 12.64
C MET A 162 3.99 -1.66 12.74
N PRO A 163 4.84 -0.72 12.26
CA PRO A 163 4.54 0.70 12.34
C PRO A 163 3.26 1.11 11.59
N GLN A 164 2.91 0.39 10.52
CA GLN A 164 1.68 0.65 9.76
C GLN A 164 0.45 0.20 10.55
N ILE A 165 0.49 -0.97 11.19
CA ILE A 165 -0.60 -1.46 12.04
C ILE A 165 -0.83 -0.51 13.22
N GLU A 166 0.24 -0.13 13.92
CA GLU A 166 0.19 0.80 15.04
C GLU A 166 -0.42 2.14 14.62
N TYR A 167 0.03 2.68 13.49
CA TYR A 167 -0.50 3.91 12.94
C TYR A 167 -1.99 3.80 12.61
N TYR A 168 -2.42 2.77 11.90
CA TYR A 168 -3.83 2.62 11.51
C TYR A 168 -4.77 2.42 12.71
N ARG A 169 -4.31 1.73 13.77
CA ARG A 169 -5.06 1.61 15.03
C ARG A 169 -5.17 2.96 15.75
N ALA A 170 -4.06 3.72 15.81
CA ALA A 170 -4.06 5.05 16.40
C ALA A 170 -4.98 6.02 15.62
N LEU A 171 -4.93 5.98 14.29
CA LEU A 171 -5.76 6.79 13.41
C LEU A 171 -7.26 6.49 13.61
N SER A 172 -7.63 5.21 13.65
CA SER A 172 -9.01 4.77 13.88
C SER A 172 -9.48 4.87 15.34
N LYS A 173 -8.57 5.14 16.28
CA LYS A 173 -8.84 5.19 17.74
C LYS A 173 -9.52 3.92 18.28
N ARG A 174 -9.26 2.77 17.66
CA ARG A 174 -9.80 1.46 18.04
C ARG A 174 -8.89 0.34 17.60
N GLU A 175 -9.05 -0.81 18.24
CA GLU A 175 -8.50 -2.05 17.72
C GLU A 175 -9.13 -2.39 16.37
N LEU A 176 -8.28 -2.74 15.41
CA LEU A 176 -8.69 -3.15 14.07
C LEU A 176 -8.40 -4.64 13.91
N PRO A 177 -9.41 -5.46 13.57
CA PRO A 177 -9.19 -6.85 13.23
C PRO A 177 -8.29 -6.94 11.98
N LEU A 178 -7.45 -7.97 11.97
CA LEU A 178 -6.50 -8.23 10.90
C LEU A 178 -7.05 -9.29 9.96
N PHE A 179 -7.03 -9.00 8.67
CA PHE A 179 -7.45 -9.91 7.61
C PHE A 179 -6.34 -10.13 6.59
N TYR A 180 -6.44 -11.19 5.79
CA TYR A 180 -5.56 -11.40 4.65
C TYR A 180 -6.34 -11.80 3.39
N ASP A 181 -5.78 -11.47 2.22
CA ASP A 181 -6.21 -11.89 0.90
C ASP A 181 -5.06 -12.65 0.22
N LEU A 182 -5.31 -13.92 -0.13
CA LEU A 182 -4.33 -14.79 -0.80
C LEU A 182 -4.41 -14.69 -2.33
N ASN A 183 -5.39 -13.99 -2.88
CA ASN A 183 -5.56 -13.89 -4.32
C ASN A 183 -4.50 -13.00 -4.96
N GLY A 184 -4.16 -13.33 -6.21
CA GLY A 184 -3.26 -12.55 -7.04
C GLY A 184 -2.34 -13.43 -7.89
N SER A 185 -1.38 -12.79 -8.55
CA SER A 185 -0.52 -13.41 -9.56
C SER A 185 0.64 -14.26 -9.02
N LEU A 186 0.97 -14.18 -7.73
CA LEU A 186 2.10 -14.91 -7.14
C LEU A 186 1.82 -16.40 -6.91
N GLY A 187 0.54 -16.79 -6.96
CA GLY A 187 0.10 -18.15 -6.69
C GLY A 187 0.13 -18.53 -5.20
N GLU A 188 -0.67 -19.54 -4.86
CA GLU A 188 -0.95 -19.95 -3.48
C GLU A 188 0.32 -20.27 -2.68
N LYS A 189 1.31 -20.93 -3.30
CA LYS A 189 2.55 -21.32 -2.61
C LYS A 189 3.34 -20.12 -2.08
N ILE A 190 3.40 -19.02 -2.83
CA ILE A 190 4.09 -17.80 -2.37
C ILE A 190 3.21 -17.07 -1.35
N ALA A 191 1.91 -16.96 -1.61
CA ALA A 191 0.96 -16.33 -0.69
C ALA A 191 0.99 -16.97 0.71
N GLN A 192 1.03 -18.31 0.77
CA GLN A 192 1.15 -19.05 2.03
C GLN A 192 2.49 -18.83 2.74
N LYS A 193 3.60 -18.69 1.99
CA LYS A 193 4.89 -18.33 2.61
C LYS A 193 4.85 -16.93 3.22
N ASN A 194 4.20 -15.98 2.55
CA ASN A 194 4.01 -14.63 3.08
C ASN A 194 3.17 -14.66 4.36
N LEU A 195 2.07 -15.44 4.38
CA LEU A 195 1.24 -15.64 5.58
C LEU A 195 2.04 -16.19 6.76
N GLN A 196 2.83 -17.25 6.53
CA GLN A 196 3.67 -17.85 7.57
C GLN A 196 4.69 -16.87 8.15
N ILE A 197 5.16 -15.89 7.37
CA ILE A 197 6.08 -14.86 7.87
C ILE A 197 5.32 -13.85 8.75
N LEU A 198 4.10 -13.44 8.38
CA LEU A 198 3.25 -12.63 9.24
C LEU A 198 2.98 -13.33 10.58
N GLU A 199 2.70 -14.62 10.55
CA GLU A 199 2.48 -15.43 11.76
C GLU A 199 3.73 -15.51 12.64
N LYS A 200 4.91 -15.64 12.04
CA LYS A 200 6.20 -15.67 12.76
C LYS A 200 6.54 -14.36 13.44
N ILE A 201 6.08 -13.22 12.92
CA ILE A 201 6.22 -11.92 13.59
C ILE A 201 5.07 -11.63 14.58
N GLY A 202 4.28 -12.65 14.92
CA GLY A 202 3.28 -12.59 16.00
C GLY A 202 1.89 -12.13 15.57
N LEU A 203 1.64 -11.92 14.28
CA LEU A 203 0.34 -11.52 13.77
C LEU A 203 -0.56 -12.73 13.52
N LYS A 204 -1.86 -12.59 13.75
CA LYS A 204 -2.86 -13.65 13.52
C LYS A 204 -4.00 -13.15 12.66
N PRO A 205 -3.75 -12.75 11.39
CA PRO A 205 -4.81 -12.34 10.50
C PRO A 205 -5.69 -13.54 10.12
N ILE A 206 -6.97 -13.30 9.85
CA ILE A 206 -7.91 -14.30 9.36
C ILE A 206 -8.23 -14.08 7.88
N ALA A 207 -8.68 -15.11 7.18
CA ALA A 207 -9.04 -14.99 5.77
C ALA A 207 -10.14 -13.94 5.58
N LEU A 208 -9.98 -13.07 4.58
CA LEU A 208 -11.00 -12.09 4.22
C LEU A 208 -12.23 -12.81 3.64
N PRO A 209 -13.44 -12.66 4.23
CA PRO A 209 -14.61 -13.38 3.76
C PRO A 209 -14.95 -13.06 2.29
N GLY A 210 -15.24 -14.10 1.52
CA GLY A 210 -15.66 -13.97 0.11
C GLY A 210 -14.53 -13.70 -0.87
N ARG A 211 -13.28 -13.94 -0.46
CA ARG A 211 -12.07 -13.88 -1.29
C ARG A 211 -11.20 -15.10 -1.04
#